data_AF-A0A5E4GEF2-F1
#
_entry.id   AF-A0A5E4GEF2-F1
#
_cell.length_a   1.000
_cell.length_b   1.000
_cell.length_c   1.000
_cell.angle_alpha   90.00
_cell.angle_beta   90.00
_cell.angle_gamma   90.00
#
_symmetry.space_group_name_H-M   'P 1'
#
loop_
_entity.id
_entity.type
_entity.pdbx_description
1 polymer ?
#
loop_
_entity_poly.entity_id
_entity_poly.type
_entity_poly.pdbx_seq_one_letter_code
_entity_poly.pdbx_strand_id
1 'polypeptide(L)' 'WYKDVFISRIMLRDDSNQLFWKEKFVNGLPNLFAHKIRTTLSNEQGHIDWDSLTYGNIISTINQV' A
#
# COMPACT_ATOMS: atom_id res chain seq x y z
N TRP A 1 9.40 11.85 4.94
CA TRP A 1 9.87 11.41 6.28
C TRP A 1 9.04 10.26 6.87
N TYR A 2 7.74 10.42 7.16
CA TYR A 2 6.91 9.28 7.61
C TYR A 2 6.81 8.15 6.56
N LYS A 3 6.54 8.53 5.30
CA LYS A 3 6.49 7.61 4.15
C LYS A 3 7.82 6.86 3.99
N ASP A 4 8.94 7.56 3.86
CA ASP A 4 10.26 6.95 3.62
C ASP A 4 10.69 6.00 4.73
N VAL A 5 10.50 6.37 5.99
CA VAL A 5 10.86 5.51 7.14
C VAL A 5 9.98 4.26 7.18
N PHE A 6 8.68 4.40 6.89
CA PHE A 6 7.76 3.27 6.89
C PHE A 6 8.02 2.31 5.71
N ILE A 7 8.24 2.86 4.52
CA ILE A 7 8.62 2.13 3.31
C ILE A 7 9.93 1.38 3.52
N SER A 8 10.95 2.06 4.05
CA SER A 8 12.27 1.47 4.28
C SER A 8 12.17 0.30 5.27
N ARG A 9 11.40 0.45 6.36
CA ARG A 9 11.16 -0.64 7.33
C ARG A 9 10.42 -1.85 6.74
N ILE A 10 9.49 -1.63 5.81
CA ILE A 10 8.84 -2.73 5.10
C ILE A 10 9.80 -3.37 4.11
N MET A 11 10.50 -2.59 3.28
CA MET A 11 11.46 -3.11 2.30
C MET A 11 12.63 -3.87 2.95
N LEU A 12 12.96 -3.56 4.20
CA LEU A 12 13.95 -4.30 5.02
C LEU A 12 13.47 -5.67 5.50
N ARG A 13 12.17 -5.98 5.38
CA ARG A 13 11.60 -7.25 5.82
C ARG A 13 11.49 -8.21 4.64
N ASP A 14 12.02 -9.42 4.81
CA ASP A 14 11.96 -10.48 3.80
C ASP A 14 10.50 -10.88 3.48
N ASP A 15 9.65 -10.92 4.52
CA ASP A 15 8.21 -11.22 4.38
C ASP A 15 7.39 -10.08 3.76
N SER A 16 8.00 -8.94 3.41
CA SER A 16 7.25 -7.78 2.92
C SER A 16 6.37 -8.09 1.73
N ASN A 17 6.76 -9.03 0.87
CA ASN A 17 5.95 -9.38 -0.31
C ASN A 17 4.62 -10.08 0.02
N GLN A 18 4.40 -10.50 1.28
CA GLN A 18 3.16 -11.13 1.71
C GLN A 18 1.97 -10.16 1.69
N LEU A 19 0.80 -10.67 1.28
CA LEU A 19 -0.49 -9.96 1.23
C LEU A 19 -0.81 -9.28 2.58
N PHE A 20 -0.53 -9.98 3.68
CA PHE A 20 -0.72 -9.48 5.03
C PHE A 20 0.03 -8.17 5.31
N TRP A 21 1.26 -8.04 4.84
CA TRP A 21 2.06 -6.83 5.03
C TRP A 21 1.60 -5.70 4.12
N LYS A 22 1.13 -6.00 2.89
CA LYS A 22 0.55 -5.00 1.99
C LYS A 22 -0.71 -4.36 2.59
N GLU A 23 -1.61 -5.17 3.14
CA GLU A 23 -2.81 -4.66 3.81
C GLU A 23 -2.47 -3.87 5.07
N LYS A 24 -1.56 -4.39 5.90
CA LYS A 24 -1.10 -3.72 7.12
C LYS A 24 -0.38 -2.40 6.83
N PHE A 25 0.32 -2.31 5.69
CA PHE A 25 0.91 -1.07 5.20
C PHE A 25 -0.16 -0.03 4.92
N VAL A 26 -1.20 -0.39 4.15
CA VAL A 26 -2.29 0.52 3.79
C VAL A 26 -3.09 0.95 5.02
N ASN A 27 -3.35 0.05 5.96
CA ASN A 27 -3.99 0.40 7.24
C ASN A 27 -3.09 1.24 8.17
N GLY A 28 -1.76 1.21 8.00
CA GLY A 28 -0.81 2.03 8.76
C GLY A 28 -0.60 3.43 8.20
N LEU A 29 -1.18 3.73 7.04
CA LEU A 29 -1.17 5.07 6.44
C LEU A 29 -2.29 5.94 7.00
N PRO A 30 -2.15 7.27 6.96
CA PRO A 30 -3.26 8.17 7.29
C PRO A 30 -4.51 7.82 6.48
N ASN A 31 -5.70 7.91 7.09
CA ASN A 31 -6.98 7.51 6.48
C ASN A 31 -7.20 8.06 5.07
N LEU A 32 -6.72 9.28 4.78
CA LEU A 32 -6.83 9.89 3.47
C LEU A 32 -6.10 9.07 2.38
N PHE A 33 -4.87 8.63 2.68
CA PHE A 33 -4.08 7.80 1.77
C PHE A 33 -4.62 6.38 1.70
N ALA A 34 -4.98 5.80 2.85
CA ALA A 34 -5.59 4.48 2.90
C ALA A 34 -6.87 4.43 2.04
N HIS A 35 -7.71 5.45 2.15
CA HIS A 35 -8.92 5.59 1.35
C HIS A 35 -8.59 5.74 -0.13
N LYS A 36 -7.66 6.64 -0.50
CA LYS A 36 -7.24 6.80 -1.90
C LYS A 36 -6.71 5.51 -2.50
N ILE A 37 -5.85 4.79 -1.78
CA ILE A 37 -5.30 3.50 -2.20
C ILE A 37 -6.43 2.50 -2.40
N ARG A 38 -7.38 2.41 -1.45
CA ARG A 38 -8.53 1.53 -1.60
C ARG A 38 -9.38 1.94 -2.80
N THR A 39 -9.65 3.21 -3.05
CA THR A 39 -10.44 3.66 -4.20
C THR A 39 -9.73 3.46 -5.54
N THR A 40 -8.41 3.67 -5.60
CA THR A 40 -7.63 3.57 -6.85
C THR A 40 -7.22 2.13 -7.16
N LEU A 41 -6.90 1.33 -6.15
CA LEU A 41 -6.48 -0.07 -6.33
C LEU A 41 -7.64 -1.06 -6.20
N SER A 42 -8.79 -0.62 -5.70
CA SER A 42 -10.01 -1.41 -5.79
C SER A 42 -10.45 -1.48 -7.24
N ASN A 43 -10.84 -2.67 -7.64
CA ASN A 43 -11.52 -2.89 -8.91
C ASN A 43 -12.97 -2.37 -8.85
N GLU A 44 -13.70 -2.44 -9.97
CA GLU A 44 -15.11 -2.01 -10.10
C GLU A 44 -16.06 -2.66 -9.07
N GLN A 45 -15.64 -3.74 -8.41
CA GLN A 45 -16.39 -4.48 -7.40
C GLN A 45 -16.02 -4.15 -5.94
N GLY A 46 -15.11 -3.22 -5.67
CA GLY A 46 -14.71 -2.92 -4.29
C GLY A 46 -13.58 -3.82 -3.74
N HIS A 47 -13.04 -4.74 -4.56
CA HIS A 47 -12.04 -5.73 -4.15
C HIS A 47 -10.63 -5.32 -4.60
N ILE A 48 -9.64 -5.51 -3.73
CA ILE A 48 -8.23 -5.19 -3.98
C ILE A 48 -7.45 -6.48 -4.13
N ASP A 49 -6.94 -6.72 -5.33
CA ASP A 49 -6.06 -7.85 -5.64
C ASP A 49 -4.63 -7.59 -5.18
N TRP A 50 -4.39 -7.79 -3.88
CA TRP A 50 -3.06 -7.62 -3.28
C TRP A 50 -1.97 -8.51 -3.87
N ASP A 51 -2.35 -9.63 -4.51
CA ASP A 51 -1.41 -10.56 -5.15
C ASP A 51 -0.75 -9.94 -6.39
N SER A 52 -1.57 -9.34 -7.26
CA SER A 52 -1.13 -8.65 -8.47
C SER A 52 -0.49 -7.28 -8.18
N LEU A 53 -0.81 -6.69 -7.03
CA LEU A 53 -0.30 -5.37 -6.65
C LEU A 53 1.10 -5.41 -6.09
N THR A 54 1.99 -4.63 -6.67
CA THR A 54 3.34 -4.38 -6.12
C THR A 54 3.34 -3.15 -5.21
N TYR A 55 4.29 -3.08 -4.28
CA TYR A 55 4.51 -1.87 -3.49
C TYR A 55 4.73 -0.63 -4.35
N GLY A 56 5.35 -0.77 -5.53
CA GLY A 56 5.50 0.32 -6.50
C GLY A 56 4.16 0.97 -6.88
N ASN A 57 3.11 0.17 -7.14
CA ASN A 57 1.78 0.67 -7.47
C ASN A 57 1.18 1.45 -6.29
N ILE A 58 1.27 0.88 -5.08
CA ILE A 58 0.78 1.54 -3.85
C ILE A 58 1.50 2.88 -3.62
N ILE A 59 2.82 2.89 -3.78
CA ILE A 59 3.66 4.09 -3.60
C ILE A 59 3.36 5.16 -4.64
N SER A 60 3.12 4.73 -5.89
CA SER A 60 2.77 5.60 -7.00
C SER A 60 1.43 6.31 -6.73
N THR A 61 0.42 5.58 -6.27
CA THR A 61 -0.90 6.15 -5.89
C THR A 61 -0.76 7.21 -4.77
N ILE A 62 0.14 6.96 -3.82
CA ILE A 62 0.44 7.90 -2.72
C ILE A 62 1.18 9.15 -3.25
N ASN A 63 2.13 8.98 -4.18
CA ASN A 63 2.94 10.06 -4.75
C ASN A 63 2.22 10.89 -5.82
N GLN A 64 1.10 10.42 -6.38
CA GLN A 64 0.22 11.21 -7.24
C GLN A 64 -0.59 12.26 -6.44
N VAL A 65 0.03 12.91 -5.47
CA VAL A 65 -0.49 14.07 -4.72
C VAL A 65 0.42 15.24 -4.98
#